data_AF-M1C143-F1
#
_entry.id   AF-M1C143-F1
#
_cell.length_a   1.000
_cell.length_b   1.000
_cell.length_c   1.000
_cell.angle_alpha   90.00
_cell.angle_beta   90.00
_cell.angle_gamma   90.00
#
_symmetry.space_group_name_H-M   'P 1'
#
loop_
_entity.id
_entity.type
_entity.pdbx_description
1 polymer ?
#
loop_
_entity_poly.entity_id
_entity_poly.type
_entity_poly.pdbx_seq_one_letter_code
_entity_poly.pdbx_strand_id
1 'polypeptide(L)'
;MLQRHLAGTPVKIGIGANRANTAACFLKRYGHISPYKHGGSDFEKRFSENKQGNCSYSDQIGVAILDDGMQHISLWRDIEIVMVNAMIPWGNHQLIPLGPLREPLTALTRADIVVIHHADMVSKKDVEAIASEVRKVKNSLPIFLSRLTPLYFLKAGNMSCKLALMDIHNTLVLCVSAIGSTDSFVERMKKVQLLRSLV
;
A
#
# COMPACT_ATOMS: atom_id res chain seq x y z
N MET A 1 -11.74 6.13 5.82
CA MET A 1 -10.73 7.14 5.42
C MET A 1 -10.60 7.26 3.90
N LEU A 2 -10.34 6.17 3.17
CA LEU A 2 -10.23 6.17 1.70
C LEU A 2 -11.50 6.66 0.97
N GLN A 3 -12.68 6.20 1.40
CA GLN A 3 -13.97 6.66 0.82
C GLN A 3 -14.13 8.18 0.83
N ARG A 4 -13.61 8.88 1.85
CA ARG A 4 -13.70 10.34 1.95
C ARG A 4 -12.77 11.05 0.96
N HIS A 5 -11.61 10.47 0.66
CA HIS A 5 -10.63 11.06 -0.25
C HIS A 5 -10.95 10.80 -1.72
N LEU A 6 -11.64 9.70 -1.98
CA LEU A 6 -11.97 9.25 -3.32
C LEU A 6 -13.43 9.54 -3.70
N ALA A 7 -14.17 10.24 -2.83
CA ALA A 7 -15.51 10.71 -3.14
C ALA A 7 -15.49 11.64 -4.36
N GLY A 8 -16.38 11.40 -5.32
CA GLY A 8 -16.43 12.16 -6.58
C GLY A 8 -15.38 11.76 -7.62
N THR A 9 -14.54 10.76 -7.34
CA THR A 9 -13.62 10.16 -8.31
C THR A 9 -14.26 8.93 -8.97
N PRO A 10 -13.75 8.43 -10.12
CA PRO A 10 -14.23 7.19 -10.72
C PRO A 10 -13.88 5.93 -9.90
N VAL A 11 -13.13 6.05 -8.82
CA VAL A 11 -12.69 4.90 -8.01
C VAL A 11 -13.88 4.23 -7.32
N LYS A 12 -13.98 2.91 -7.48
CA LYS A 12 -14.98 2.08 -6.79
C LYS A 12 -14.29 1.38 -5.61
N ILE A 13 -14.83 1.54 -4.41
CA ILE A 13 -14.25 0.96 -3.18
C ILE A 13 -15.14 -0.16 -2.68
N GLY A 14 -14.62 -1.38 -2.68
CA GLY A 14 -15.23 -2.54 -2.05
C GLY A 14 -14.61 -2.83 -0.68
N ILE A 15 -15.45 -3.08 0.32
CA ILE A 15 -15.02 -3.48 1.66
C ILE A 15 -15.80 -4.74 2.02
N GLY A 16 -15.10 -5.80 2.42
CA GLY A 16 -15.74 -7.05 2.82
C GLY A 16 -14.73 -8.07 3.34
N ALA A 17 -15.18 -8.95 4.23
CA ALA A 17 -14.36 -10.03 4.78
C ALA A 17 -13.91 -11.03 3.69
N ASN A 18 -14.78 -11.29 2.70
CA ASN A 18 -14.46 -12.09 1.53
C ASN A 18 -14.08 -11.17 0.36
N ARG A 19 -12.78 -10.93 0.20
CA ARG A 19 -12.23 -10.03 -0.82
C ARG A 19 -12.51 -10.55 -2.23
N ALA A 20 -12.49 -11.86 -2.44
CA ALA A 20 -12.80 -12.47 -3.74
C ALA A 20 -14.25 -12.24 -4.16
N ASN A 21 -15.20 -12.49 -3.26
CA ASN A 21 -16.61 -12.24 -3.53
C ASN A 21 -16.88 -10.74 -3.75
N THR A 22 -16.23 -9.88 -2.97
CA THR A 22 -16.34 -8.43 -3.12
C THR A 22 -15.85 -7.99 -4.51
N ALA A 23 -14.69 -8.47 -4.95
CA ALA A 23 -14.16 -8.19 -6.27
C ALA A 23 -15.09 -8.71 -7.39
N ALA A 24 -15.58 -9.95 -7.27
CA ALA A 24 -16.50 -10.54 -8.25
C ALA A 24 -17.80 -9.74 -8.40
N CYS A 25 -18.40 -9.29 -7.29
CA CYS A 25 -19.57 -8.42 -7.31
C CYS A 25 -19.31 -7.10 -8.04
N PHE A 26 -18.14 -6.49 -7.84
CA PHE A 26 -17.77 -5.23 -8.50
C PHE A 26 -17.53 -5.43 -9.99
N LEU A 27 -16.79 -6.46 -10.39
CA LEU A 27 -16.55 -6.79 -11.79
C LEU A 27 -17.85 -7.13 -12.54
N LYS A 28 -18.79 -7.83 -11.87
CA LYS A 28 -20.12 -8.10 -12.44
C LYS A 28 -20.96 -6.83 -12.58
N ARG A 29 -20.92 -5.94 -11.59
CA ARG A 29 -21.73 -4.71 -11.56
C ARG A 29 -21.24 -3.65 -12.53
N TYR A 30 -19.93 -3.41 -12.59
CA TYR A 30 -19.33 -2.32 -13.36
C TYR A 30 -18.72 -2.78 -14.69
N GLY A 31 -18.59 -4.10 -14.89
CA GLY A 31 -17.80 -4.64 -15.99
C GLY A 31 -16.29 -4.42 -15.76
N HIS A 32 -15.49 -4.94 -16.68
CA HIS A 32 -14.04 -4.77 -16.66
C HIS A 32 -13.49 -4.66 -18.07
N ILE A 33 -12.32 -4.03 -18.18
CA ILE A 33 -11.57 -3.93 -19.44
C ILE A 33 -10.63 -5.13 -19.49
N SER A 34 -10.85 -6.04 -20.44
CA SER A 34 -9.90 -7.10 -20.74
C SER A 34 -8.75 -6.53 -21.56
N PRO A 35 -7.48 -6.64 -21.12
CA PRO A 35 -6.33 -6.24 -21.92
C PRO A 35 -6.12 -7.16 -23.14
N TYR A 36 -6.69 -8.36 -23.13
CA TYR A 36 -6.57 -9.36 -24.20
C TYR A 36 -7.75 -9.30 -25.18
N LYS A 37 -7.83 -8.24 -25.99
CA LYS A 37 -8.90 -8.09 -27.00
C LYS A 37 -8.79 -9.04 -28.21
N HIS A 38 -7.79 -9.91 -28.29
CA HIS A 38 -7.61 -10.86 -29.39
C HIS A 38 -7.28 -12.27 -28.86
N GLY A 39 -8.31 -13.11 -28.75
CA GLY A 39 -8.17 -14.53 -28.43
C GLY A 39 -9.13 -14.93 -27.33
N GLY A 40 -10.33 -15.37 -27.72
CA GLY A 40 -11.35 -15.83 -26.79
C GLY A 40 -10.81 -16.95 -25.90
N SER A 41 -10.57 -16.63 -24.64
CA SER A 41 -10.34 -17.61 -23.59
C SER A 41 -11.66 -17.90 -22.88
N ASP A 42 -11.85 -19.13 -22.40
CA ASP A 42 -13.07 -19.57 -21.70
C ASP A 42 -13.39 -18.76 -20.43
N PHE A 43 -12.45 -17.93 -19.96
CA PHE A 43 -12.64 -17.03 -18.84
C PHE A 43 -13.66 -15.92 -19.15
N GLU A 44 -13.62 -15.31 -20.34
CA GLU A 44 -14.55 -14.25 -20.73
C GLU A 44 -15.99 -14.76 -20.91
N LYS A 45 -16.15 -16.01 -21.35
CA LYS A 45 -17.47 -16.65 -21.49
C LYS A 45 -18.22 -16.73 -20.15
N ARG A 46 -17.53 -17.05 -19.05
CA ARG A 46 -18.15 -17.18 -17.71
C ARG A 46 -18.65 -15.86 -17.13
N PHE A 47 -18.07 -14.72 -17.51
CA PHE A 47 -18.51 -13.40 -17.04
C PHE A 47 -19.49 -12.71 -18.01
N SER A 48 -19.61 -13.21 -19.24
CA SER A 48 -20.48 -12.62 -20.27
C SER A 48 -21.96 -12.98 -20.11
N GLU A 49 -22.29 -14.04 -19.36
CA GLU A 49 -23.68 -14.54 -19.27
C GLU A 49 -24.61 -13.73 -18.35
N ASN A 50 -24.14 -12.65 -17.70
CA ASN A 50 -25.00 -11.80 -16.87
C ASN A 50 -24.59 -10.32 -16.93
N LYS A 51 -24.61 -9.70 -18.13
CA LYS A 51 -24.60 -8.24 -18.26
C LYS A 51 -25.92 -7.66 -17.75
N GLN A 52 -26.01 -7.43 -16.44
CA GLN A 52 -27.12 -6.73 -15.84
C GLN A 52 -26.73 -5.26 -15.63
N GLY A 53 -26.85 -4.46 -16.69
CA GLY A 53 -26.68 -3.01 -16.65
C GLY A 53 -26.11 -2.41 -17.94
N ASN A 54 -26.74 -1.34 -18.42
CA ASN A 54 -26.20 -0.43 -19.45
C ASN A 54 -25.00 0.34 -18.87
N CYS A 55 -23.82 -0.29 -18.77
CA CYS A 55 -22.59 0.41 -18.37
C CYS A 55 -21.93 1.05 -19.59
N SER A 56 -21.74 2.38 -19.53
CA SER A 56 -20.88 3.12 -20.45
C SER A 56 -19.43 2.65 -20.29
N TYR A 57 -18.61 2.76 -21.35
CA TYR A 57 -17.18 2.39 -21.32
C TYR A 57 -16.41 3.13 -20.21
N SER A 58 -16.89 4.32 -19.82
CA SER A 58 -16.33 5.14 -18.75
C SER A 58 -16.44 4.55 -17.34
N ASP A 59 -17.32 3.56 -17.12
CA ASP A 59 -17.57 2.98 -15.79
C ASP A 59 -16.88 1.63 -15.58
N GLN A 60 -16.21 1.10 -16.60
CA GLN A 60 -15.56 -0.21 -16.53
C GLN A 60 -14.30 -0.19 -15.67
N ILE A 61 -14.09 -1.26 -14.90
CA ILE A 61 -12.90 -1.42 -14.07
C ILE A 61 -11.71 -1.79 -14.97
N GLY A 62 -10.73 -0.90 -15.06
CA GLY A 62 -9.47 -1.17 -15.78
C GLY A 62 -8.39 -1.81 -14.91
N VAL A 63 -8.37 -1.51 -13.61
CA VAL A 63 -7.37 -1.99 -12.65
C VAL A 63 -8.03 -2.24 -11.30
N ALA A 64 -7.65 -3.33 -10.64
CA ALA A 64 -8.00 -3.60 -9.25
C ALA A 64 -6.75 -3.54 -8.37
N ILE A 65 -6.86 -2.91 -7.20
CA ILE A 65 -5.78 -2.84 -6.21
C ILE A 65 -6.25 -3.55 -4.95
N LEU A 66 -5.46 -4.52 -4.48
CA LEU A 66 -5.74 -5.26 -3.26
C LEU A 66 -4.83 -4.76 -2.13
N ASP A 67 -5.38 -3.90 -1.29
CA ASP A 67 -4.68 -3.41 -0.10
C ASP A 67 -4.53 -4.55 0.93
N ASP A 68 -3.31 -4.79 1.43
CA ASP A 68 -2.97 -5.95 2.27
C ASP A 68 -3.42 -7.30 1.68
N GLY A 69 -3.07 -7.53 0.40
CA GLY A 69 -3.52 -8.68 -0.38
C GLY A 69 -2.64 -9.93 -0.36
N MET A 70 -1.40 -9.82 0.11
CA MET A 70 -0.36 -10.83 -0.13
C MET A 70 -0.70 -12.23 0.43
N GLN A 71 -1.37 -12.29 1.60
CA GLN A 71 -1.80 -13.55 2.22
C GLN A 71 -3.08 -14.13 1.58
N HIS A 72 -3.78 -13.37 0.73
CA HIS A 72 -5.05 -13.79 0.14
C HIS A 72 -4.82 -14.61 -1.14
N ILE A 73 -4.23 -15.79 -0.98
CA ILE A 73 -3.71 -16.65 -2.07
C ILE A 73 -4.80 -17.05 -3.08
N SER A 74 -6.07 -17.15 -2.66
CA SER A 74 -7.19 -17.54 -3.52
C SER A 74 -7.57 -16.52 -4.60
N LEU A 75 -6.97 -15.32 -4.59
CA LEU A 75 -7.13 -14.32 -5.63
C LEU A 75 -5.91 -14.32 -6.54
N TRP A 76 -6.14 -14.54 -7.84
CA TRP A 76 -5.11 -14.35 -8.84
C TRP A 76 -4.78 -12.86 -9.02
N ARG A 77 -3.50 -12.55 -9.24
CA ARG A 77 -2.95 -11.19 -9.38
C ARG A 77 -1.95 -11.19 -10.53
N ASP A 78 -2.04 -10.19 -11.40
CA ASP A 78 -1.06 -9.98 -12.48
C ASP A 78 0.30 -9.51 -11.94
N ILE A 79 0.28 -8.71 -10.86
CA ILE A 79 1.46 -8.10 -10.25
C ILE A 79 1.31 -8.15 -8.72
N GLU A 80 2.32 -8.65 -8.02
CA GLU A 80 2.42 -8.62 -6.56
C GLU A 80 3.49 -7.62 -6.09
N ILE A 81 3.08 -6.61 -5.32
CA ILE A 81 3.97 -5.60 -4.74
C ILE A 81 4.08 -5.84 -3.24
N VAL A 82 5.28 -6.11 -2.74
CA VAL A 82 5.53 -6.35 -1.32
C VAL A 82 6.20 -5.14 -0.68
N MET A 83 5.59 -4.63 0.38
CA MET A 83 6.12 -3.55 1.20
C MET A 83 7.02 -4.12 2.32
N VAL A 84 8.24 -3.60 2.44
CA VAL A 84 9.18 -3.95 3.52
C VAL A 84 9.49 -2.71 4.34
N ASN A 85 9.30 -2.76 5.66
CA ASN A 85 9.58 -1.65 6.56
C ASN A 85 11.07 -1.57 6.87
N ALA A 86 11.77 -0.53 6.42
CA ALA A 86 13.21 -0.40 6.63
C ALA A 86 13.61 -0.34 8.12
N MET A 87 12.72 0.20 8.97
CA MET A 87 12.99 0.33 10.41
C MET A 87 12.97 -1.01 11.14
N ILE A 88 12.10 -1.93 10.70
CA ILE A 88 11.91 -3.26 11.32
C ILE A 88 11.56 -4.24 10.18
N PRO A 89 12.54 -4.65 9.36
CA PRO A 89 12.28 -5.41 8.14
C PRO A 89 11.78 -6.82 8.45
N TRP A 90 12.50 -7.55 9.31
CA TRP A 90 12.24 -8.97 9.59
C TRP A 90 12.01 -9.29 11.08
N GLY A 91 12.06 -8.27 11.94
CA GLY A 91 11.96 -8.45 13.39
C GLY A 91 12.98 -9.45 13.94
N ASN A 92 12.50 -10.47 14.63
CA ASN A 92 13.33 -11.57 15.16
C ASN A 92 13.38 -12.80 14.23
N HIS A 93 13.00 -12.66 12.95
CA HIS A 93 12.95 -13.73 11.95
C HIS A 93 12.01 -14.90 12.28
N GLN A 94 11.15 -14.75 13.28
CA GLN A 94 10.19 -15.78 13.66
C GLN A 94 8.79 -15.43 13.15
N LEU A 95 8.03 -16.47 12.82
CA LEU A 95 6.62 -16.35 12.50
C LEU A 95 5.80 -16.08 13.77
N ILE A 96 4.62 -15.51 13.59
CA ILE A 96 3.61 -15.45 14.65
C ILE A 96 3.37 -16.85 15.25
N PRO A 97 3.22 -16.98 16.59
CA PRO A 97 3.21 -15.93 17.61
C PRO A 97 4.60 -15.54 18.14
N LEU A 98 5.67 -16.25 17.76
CA LEU A 98 7.02 -16.04 18.29
C LEU A 98 7.68 -14.78 17.73
N GLY A 99 7.25 -14.30 16.57
CA GLY A 99 7.73 -13.08 15.95
C GLY A 99 6.67 -12.37 15.10
N PRO A 100 7.04 -11.26 14.45
CA PRO A 100 6.08 -10.41 13.73
C PRO A 100 5.78 -10.90 12.30
N LEU A 101 6.53 -11.87 11.78
CA LEU A 101 6.34 -12.33 10.41
C LEU A 101 5.04 -13.12 10.28
N ARG A 102 4.22 -12.76 9.29
CA ARG A 102 3.00 -13.51 8.92
C ARG A 102 3.32 -14.73 8.05
N GLU A 103 4.42 -14.66 7.32
CA GLU A 103 4.89 -15.68 6.39
C GLU A 103 6.43 -15.70 6.38
N PRO A 104 7.07 -16.84 6.02
CA PRO A 104 8.53 -16.92 5.94
C PRO A 104 9.06 -16.03 4.80
N LEU A 105 10.34 -15.63 4.84
CA LEU A 105 10.94 -14.81 3.78
C LEU A 105 10.87 -15.46 2.39
N THR A 106 10.75 -16.80 2.31
CA THR A 106 10.52 -17.52 1.05
C THR A 106 9.23 -17.10 0.35
N ALA A 107 8.26 -16.50 1.04
CA ALA A 107 7.06 -15.92 0.44
C ALA A 107 7.37 -14.77 -0.55
N LEU A 108 8.53 -14.11 -0.42
CA LEU A 108 8.99 -13.09 -1.37
C LEU A 108 9.21 -13.63 -2.79
N THR A 109 9.30 -14.95 -2.98
CA THR A 109 9.34 -15.56 -4.31
C THR A 109 8.12 -15.19 -5.18
N ARG A 110 6.98 -14.93 -4.54
CA ARG A 110 5.74 -14.50 -5.20
C ARG A 110 5.72 -13.01 -5.55
N ALA A 111 6.63 -12.22 -5.01
CA ALA A 111 6.69 -10.79 -5.30
C ALA A 111 7.22 -10.55 -6.72
N ASP A 112 6.64 -9.57 -7.40
CA ASP A 112 7.17 -9.03 -8.65
C ASP A 112 7.93 -7.73 -8.41
N ILE A 113 7.60 -7.01 -7.34
CA ILE A 113 8.25 -5.78 -6.91
C ILE A 113 8.37 -5.77 -5.39
N VAL A 114 9.51 -5.31 -4.87
CA VAL A 114 9.65 -4.94 -3.45
C VAL A 114 9.81 -3.43 -3.32
N VAL A 115 9.07 -2.85 -2.38
CA VAL A 115 9.22 -1.45 -1.99
C VAL A 115 9.67 -1.39 -0.53
N ILE A 116 10.90 -0.93 -0.32
CA ILE A 116 11.44 -0.65 1.01
C ILE A 116 10.94 0.74 1.42
N HIS A 117 10.01 0.80 2.38
CA HIS A 117 9.48 2.06 2.91
C HIS A 117 10.21 2.48 4.18
N HIS A 118 10.16 3.77 4.49
CA HIS A 118 10.97 4.40 5.55
C HIS A 118 12.48 4.27 5.32
N ALA A 119 12.91 4.09 4.06
CA ALA A 119 14.32 3.95 3.72
C ALA A 119 15.16 5.19 4.12
N ASP A 120 14.52 6.35 4.28
CA ASP A 120 15.13 7.60 4.72
C ASP A 120 15.29 7.73 6.24
N MET A 121 14.79 6.75 7.00
CA MET A 121 14.82 6.74 8.47
C MET A 121 15.91 5.82 9.03
N VAL A 122 16.62 5.08 8.17
CA VAL A 122 17.71 4.17 8.53
C VAL A 122 18.99 4.48 7.74
N SER A 123 20.10 3.83 8.08
CA SER A 123 21.35 4.03 7.35
C SER A 123 21.31 3.37 5.96
N LYS A 124 22.14 3.86 5.03
CA LYS A 124 22.28 3.23 3.69
C LYS A 124 22.69 1.74 3.80
N LYS A 125 23.55 1.42 4.77
CA LYS A 125 24.01 0.06 5.05
C LYS A 125 22.85 -0.86 5.42
N ASP A 126 21.88 -0.36 6.20
CA ASP A 126 20.70 -1.16 6.59
C ASP A 126 19.81 -1.43 5.39
N VAL A 127 19.59 -0.43 4.53
CA VAL A 127 18.85 -0.60 3.27
C VAL A 127 19.53 -1.63 2.35
N GLU A 128 20.86 -1.57 2.24
CA GLU A 128 21.65 -2.53 1.47
C GLU A 128 21.57 -3.96 2.05
N ALA A 129 21.56 -4.10 3.38
CA ALA A 129 21.38 -5.38 4.05
C ALA A 129 20.00 -5.99 3.74
N ILE A 130 18.94 -5.19 3.84
CA ILE A 130 17.57 -5.62 3.48
C ILE A 130 17.54 -6.05 2.01
N ALA A 131 18.09 -5.23 1.10
CA ALA A 131 18.11 -5.53 -0.31
C ALA A 131 18.92 -6.80 -0.64
N SER A 132 20.00 -7.06 0.10
CA SER A 132 20.78 -8.29 -0.01
C SER A 132 19.94 -9.52 0.35
N GLU A 133 19.18 -9.46 1.44
CA GLU A 133 18.32 -10.57 1.86
C GLU A 133 17.16 -10.84 0.89
N VAL A 134 16.55 -9.79 0.35
CA VAL A 134 15.55 -9.92 -0.71
C VAL A 134 16.15 -10.62 -1.94
N ARG A 135 17.36 -10.24 -2.36
CA ARG A 135 18.05 -10.84 -3.52
C ARG A 135 18.47 -12.29 -3.27
N LYS A 136 18.75 -12.70 -2.02
CA LYS A 136 18.99 -14.12 -1.69
C LYS A 136 17.76 -14.99 -1.99
N VAL A 137 16.55 -14.43 -1.88
CA VAL A 137 15.30 -15.15 -2.20
C VAL A 137 15.00 -15.12 -3.70
N LYS A 138 15.10 -13.94 -4.33
CA LYS A 138 14.88 -13.76 -5.77
C LYS A 138 15.81 -12.67 -6.30
N ASN A 139 16.90 -13.09 -6.94
CA ASN A 139 17.99 -12.20 -7.35
C ASN A 139 17.55 -11.11 -8.36
N SER A 140 16.61 -11.42 -9.25
CA SER A 140 16.12 -10.50 -10.28
C SER A 140 15.00 -9.56 -9.82
N LEU A 141 14.62 -9.60 -8.53
CA LEU A 141 13.48 -8.83 -8.03
C LEU A 141 13.80 -7.32 -7.99
N PRO A 142 13.04 -6.46 -8.71
CA PRO A 142 13.19 -5.02 -8.61
C PRO A 142 12.89 -4.52 -7.20
N ILE A 143 13.77 -3.65 -6.69
CA ILE A 143 13.67 -3.04 -5.37
C ILE A 143 13.60 -1.52 -5.52
N PHE A 144 12.51 -0.93 -5.03
CA PHE A 144 12.33 0.52 -4.97
C PHE A 144 12.38 1.01 -3.52
N LEU A 145 12.82 2.25 -3.34
CA LEU A 145 12.84 2.91 -2.04
C LEU A 145 11.73 3.95 -2.00
N SER A 146 11.00 4.02 -0.89
CA SER A 146 10.03 5.08 -0.66
C SER A 146 10.34 5.86 0.61
N ARG A 147 10.03 7.16 0.55
CA ARG A 147 10.15 8.12 1.65
C ARG A 147 8.82 8.85 1.82
N LEU A 148 8.43 9.08 3.06
CA LEU A 148 7.31 9.95 3.40
C LEU A 148 7.84 11.35 3.77
N THR A 149 7.42 12.38 3.04
CA THR A 149 7.80 13.77 3.34
C THR A 149 6.55 14.54 3.79
N PRO A 150 6.46 14.94 5.07
CA PRO A 150 5.38 15.82 5.52
C PRO A 150 5.40 17.13 4.73
N LEU A 151 4.22 17.65 4.39
CA LEU A 151 4.08 18.91 3.65
C LEU A 151 3.36 19.98 4.46
N TYR A 152 2.33 19.59 5.21
CA TYR A 152 1.50 20.49 6.01
C TYR A 152 0.78 19.70 7.11
N PHE A 153 0.35 20.39 8.15
CA PHE A 153 -0.62 19.89 9.11
C PHE A 153 -2.04 20.14 8.60
N LEU A 154 -2.95 19.23 8.92
CA LEU A 154 -4.37 19.38 8.63
C LEU A 154 -5.11 19.61 9.93
N LYS A 155 -6.02 20.58 9.95
CA LYS A 155 -6.90 20.78 11.10
C LYS A 155 -7.89 19.62 11.20
N ALA A 156 -7.98 19.01 12.37
CA ALA A 156 -8.97 17.97 12.64
C ALA A 156 -10.39 18.52 12.40
N GLY A 157 -11.21 17.78 11.66
CA GLY A 157 -12.57 18.20 11.29
C GLY A 157 -12.68 19.15 10.10
N ASN A 158 -11.57 19.77 9.65
CA ASN A 158 -11.56 20.62 8.45
C ASN A 158 -10.28 20.41 7.63
N MET A 159 -10.35 19.50 6.66
CA MET A 159 -9.20 19.13 5.81
C MET A 159 -8.85 20.19 4.76
N SER A 160 -9.70 21.18 4.53
CA SER A 160 -9.40 22.32 3.67
C SER A 160 -8.46 23.31 4.36
N CYS A 161 -8.42 23.28 5.69
CA CYS A 161 -7.53 24.10 6.50
C CYS A 161 -6.16 23.41 6.63
N LYS A 162 -5.19 23.92 5.88
CA LYS A 162 -3.79 23.48 5.90
C LYS A 162 -2.95 24.48 6.69
N LEU A 163 -2.16 23.98 7.63
CA LEU A 163 -1.17 24.75 8.37
C LEU A 163 0.22 24.33 7.87
N ALA A 164 1.09 25.30 7.63
CA ALA A 164 2.46 25.02 7.23
C ALA A 164 3.22 24.31 8.36
N LEU A 165 4.26 23.54 8.02
CA LEU A 165 5.07 22.86 9.03
C LEU A 165 5.77 23.85 9.97
N MET A 166 6.00 25.08 9.52
CA MET A 166 6.64 26.15 10.29
C MET A 166 5.70 26.81 11.31
N ASP A 167 4.38 26.65 11.18
CA ASP A 167 3.41 27.34 12.03
C ASP A 167 3.43 26.84 13.48
N ILE A 168 4.01 25.66 13.73
CA ILE A 168 4.16 25.08 15.08
C ILE A 168 5.51 25.43 15.73
N HIS A 169 6.27 26.36 15.15
CA HIS A 169 7.57 26.77 15.66
C HIS A 169 7.45 27.37 17.08
N ASN A 170 8.36 26.97 17.98
CA ASN A 170 8.37 27.36 19.40
C ASN A 170 7.04 27.13 20.14
N THR A 171 6.19 26.24 19.61
CA THR A 171 4.93 25.89 20.25
C THR A 171 5.10 24.57 20.99
N LEU A 172 4.54 24.47 22.19
CA LEU A 172 4.42 23.18 22.87
C LEU A 172 3.36 22.35 22.13
N VAL A 173 3.80 21.29 21.46
CA VAL A 173 2.90 20.40 20.71
C VAL A 173 2.76 19.07 21.44
N LEU A 174 1.54 18.75 21.87
CA LEU A 174 1.20 17.42 22.32
C LEU A 174 0.97 16.52 21.09
N CYS A 175 1.80 15.48 20.94
CA CYS A 175 1.66 14.50 19.88
C CYS A 175 0.95 13.25 20.41
N VAL A 176 -0.15 12.85 19.77
CA VAL A 176 -0.89 11.63 20.08
C VAL A 176 -0.97 10.77 18.82
N SER A 177 -0.77 9.46 18.95
CA SER A 177 -0.82 8.53 17.82
C SER A 177 -1.55 7.25 18.20
N ALA A 178 -2.31 6.70 17.25
CA ALA A 178 -3.04 5.44 17.35
C ALA A 178 -2.75 4.58 16.11
N ILE A 179 -1.46 4.41 15.79
CA ILE A 179 -0.97 3.65 14.64
C ILE A 179 -0.15 2.44 15.10
N GLY A 180 -0.03 1.42 14.24
CA GLY A 180 0.65 0.16 14.58
C GLY A 180 2.16 0.25 14.81
N SER A 181 2.82 1.34 14.40
CA SER A 181 4.25 1.59 14.67
C SER A 181 4.47 3.06 15.07
N THR A 182 4.54 3.30 16.38
CA THR A 182 4.67 4.65 16.96
C THR A 182 6.02 5.29 16.68
N ASP A 183 7.10 4.51 16.62
CA ASP A 183 8.46 5.03 16.50
C ASP A 183 8.67 5.82 15.22
N SER A 184 8.11 5.32 14.11
CA SER A 184 8.18 6.00 12.81
C SER A 184 7.54 7.39 12.84
N PHE A 185 6.48 7.57 13.64
CA PHE A 185 5.82 8.85 13.83
C PHE A 185 6.65 9.79 14.71
N VAL A 186 7.18 9.29 15.83
CA VAL A 186 8.02 10.09 16.75
C VAL A 186 9.27 10.60 16.03
N GLU A 187 10.00 9.73 15.34
CA GLU A 187 11.20 10.11 14.59
C GLU A 187 10.89 11.11 13.47
N ARG A 188 9.71 10.99 12.85
CA ARG A 188 9.26 11.94 11.82
C ARG A 188 8.93 13.30 12.41
N MET A 189 8.24 13.36 13.56
CA MET A 189 7.96 14.62 14.26
C MET A 189 9.24 15.31 14.74
N LYS A 190 10.22 14.54 15.25
CA LYS A 190 11.56 15.06 15.54
C LYS A 190 12.20 15.67 14.29
N LYS A 191 12.15 14.99 13.14
CA LYS A 191 12.68 15.52 11.87
C LYS A 191 11.96 16.80 11.42
N VAL A 192 10.64 16.88 11.57
CA VAL A 192 9.88 18.11 11.25
C VAL A 192 10.34 19.28 12.13
N GLN A 193 10.63 19.04 13.41
CA GLN A 193 11.22 20.03 14.30
C GLN A 193 12.71 20.31 14.00
N LEU A 194 13.47 19.32 13.53
CA LEU A 194 14.90 19.36 13.21
C LEU A 194 15.24 19.87 11.80
N LEU A 195 14.27 20.14 10.92
CA LEU A 195 14.48 20.89 9.67
C LEU A 195 15.05 22.32 9.89
N ARG A 196 15.39 22.64 11.15
CA ARG A 196 16.00 23.82 11.73
C ARG A 196 17.52 24.01 11.54
N SER A 197 18.33 22.99 11.24
CA SER A 197 19.81 23.15 11.39
C SER A 197 20.61 23.30 10.10
N LEU A 198 19.95 23.38 8.93
CA LEU A 198 20.60 23.43 7.61
C LEU A 198 20.13 24.57 6.70
N VAL A 199 19.41 25.55 7.26
CA VAL A 199 19.09 26.84 6.60
C VAL A 199 19.38 27.96 7.59
#